data_AF-A0A5S5D4K2-F1
#
_entry.id   AF-A0A5S5D4K2-F1
#
_cell.length_a   1.000
_cell.length_b   1.000
_cell.length_c   1.000
_cell.angle_alpha   90.00
_cell.angle_beta   90.00
_cell.angle_gamma   90.00
#
_symmetry.space_group_name_H-M   'P 1'
#
loop_
_entity.id
_entity.type
_entity.pdbx_description
1 polymer ?
#
loop_
_entity_poly.entity_id
_entity_poly.type
_entity_poly.pdbx_seq_one_letter_code
_entity_poly.pdbx_strand_id
1 'polypeptide(L)'
;MGLTRRTLTLLVATAAALTAPAISPAAAAPPPTSAVEPLERAHAHNDYEHDRPLADALEHGFTSVEADVWLVDGELRVAHDLEDTQPGVTLQSLYLEPMRDLYRENRGSIHPRWDGQLQLLIDIKSDGPATYAAIDRALRAYAPMMTRWNNGQLREGAVTAVISGNRPLADMAAQRVRLAGYDGRLADLHSGLPAALMPLVSDNWTNHFTWAGVGPMPEAERQKLHSIVATAHAQGYRVRFWATPDMPGAARDAVWRELIAADVDHINTDDLAGLQAFLLAHDPQEQQAAA
;
A
#
# COMPACT_ATOMS: atom_id res chain seq x y z
N MET A 1 36.16 -69.44 -45.28
CA MET A 1 36.74 -68.18 -44.76
C MET A 1 37.51 -67.50 -45.87
N GLY A 2 37.16 -66.26 -46.20
CA GLY A 2 38.11 -65.34 -46.83
C GLY A 2 37.81 -64.89 -48.26
N LEU A 3 37.71 -63.57 -48.37
CA LEU A 3 37.96 -62.71 -49.53
C LEU A 3 36.89 -62.67 -50.63
N THR A 4 36.09 -61.61 -50.59
CA THR A 4 35.62 -60.95 -51.82
C THR A 4 36.03 -59.49 -51.82
N ARG A 5 36.78 -59.17 -52.89
CA ARG A 5 37.40 -57.88 -53.20
C ARG A 5 36.35 -56.84 -53.59
N ARG A 6 36.66 -55.61 -53.23
CA ARG A 6 36.03 -54.34 -53.60
C ARG A 6 35.93 -54.15 -55.13
N THR A 7 34.84 -53.54 -55.57
CA THR A 7 34.83 -52.70 -56.78
C THR A 7 34.06 -51.42 -56.50
N LEU A 8 34.71 -50.30 -56.81
CA LEU A 8 34.26 -48.92 -56.67
C LEU A 8 33.08 -48.64 -57.61
N THR A 9 32.05 -47.97 -57.12
CA THR A 9 31.09 -47.25 -57.97
C THR A 9 31.15 -45.77 -57.58
N LEU A 10 31.58 -44.97 -58.54
CA LEU A 10 31.69 -43.51 -58.45
C LEU A 10 30.27 -42.92 -58.54
N LEU A 11 29.75 -42.36 -57.45
CA LEU A 11 28.55 -41.53 -57.49
C LEU A 11 28.94 -40.06 -57.43
N VAL A 12 28.69 -39.36 -58.53
CA VAL A 12 28.71 -37.90 -58.64
C VAL A 12 27.49 -37.37 -57.91
N ALA A 13 27.69 -36.75 -56.75
CA ALA A 13 26.64 -36.04 -56.03
C ALA A 13 26.74 -34.55 -56.35
N THR A 14 25.78 -34.06 -57.12
CA THR A 14 25.54 -32.63 -57.38
C THR A 14 25.19 -31.91 -56.08
N ALA A 15 26.01 -30.93 -55.68
CA ALA A 15 25.77 -30.08 -54.54
C ALA A 15 24.64 -29.08 -54.86
N ALA A 16 23.44 -29.33 -54.32
CA ALA A 16 22.38 -28.33 -54.23
C ALA A 16 22.58 -27.55 -52.92
N ALA A 17 23.01 -26.29 -53.02
CA ALA A 17 23.16 -25.41 -51.87
C ALA A 17 21.77 -25.01 -51.35
N LEU A 18 21.33 -25.65 -50.27
CA LEU A 18 20.18 -25.24 -49.48
C LEU A 18 20.62 -24.10 -48.57
N THR A 19 20.29 -22.86 -48.93
CA THR A 19 20.42 -21.71 -48.03
C THR A 19 19.33 -21.80 -46.96
N ALA A 20 19.69 -22.25 -45.77
CA ALA A 20 18.80 -22.17 -44.61
C ALA A 20 18.60 -20.68 -44.24
N PRO A 21 17.36 -20.23 -43.96
CA PRO A 21 17.14 -18.88 -43.44
C PRO A 21 17.79 -18.78 -42.06
N ALA A 22 18.65 -17.78 -41.88
CA ALA A 22 19.22 -17.46 -40.58
C ALA A 22 18.08 -17.05 -39.64
N ILE A 23 17.80 -17.89 -38.65
CA ILE A 23 16.94 -17.52 -37.52
C ILE A 23 17.75 -16.52 -36.71
N SER A 24 17.45 -15.22 -36.88
CA SER A 24 17.95 -14.21 -35.95
C SER A 24 17.47 -14.59 -34.56
N PRO A 25 18.35 -14.67 -33.55
CA PRO A 25 17.88 -14.79 -32.18
C PRO A 25 17.03 -13.55 -31.92
N ALA A 26 15.77 -13.76 -31.55
CA ALA A 26 14.94 -12.70 -31.04
C ALA A 26 15.74 -12.05 -29.90
N ALA A 27 16.02 -10.76 -30.03
CA ALA A 27 16.62 -10.00 -28.95
C ALA A 27 15.77 -10.25 -27.71
N ALA A 28 16.38 -10.83 -26.67
CA ALA A 28 15.72 -10.97 -25.39
C ALA A 28 15.23 -9.58 -24.99
N ALA A 29 13.94 -9.47 -24.67
CA ALA A 29 13.40 -8.24 -24.11
C ALA A 29 14.33 -7.81 -22.96
N PRO A 30 14.64 -6.51 -22.83
CA PRO A 30 15.38 -6.04 -21.67
C PRO A 30 14.67 -6.54 -20.40
N PRO A 31 15.41 -6.90 -19.34
CA PRO A 31 14.77 -7.22 -18.07
C PRO A 31 13.86 -6.04 -17.71
N PRO A 32 12.66 -6.28 -17.15
CA PRO A 32 11.82 -5.19 -16.69
C PRO A 32 12.67 -4.28 -15.82
N THR A 33 12.57 -2.96 -16.07
CA THR A 33 13.04 -1.90 -15.17
C THR A 33 12.83 -2.37 -13.75
N SER A 34 13.91 -2.39 -12.94
CA SER A 34 13.90 -2.90 -11.56
C SER A 34 12.56 -2.58 -10.90
N ALA A 35 11.77 -3.62 -10.62
CA ALA A 35 10.50 -3.44 -9.95
C ALA A 35 10.79 -2.65 -8.66
N VAL A 36 10.06 -1.55 -8.46
CA VAL A 36 10.20 -0.75 -7.24
C VAL A 36 9.88 -1.67 -6.07
N GLU A 37 10.76 -1.69 -5.06
CA GLU A 37 10.57 -2.50 -3.87
C GLU A 37 9.41 -1.94 -3.05
N PRO A 38 8.36 -2.71 -2.77
CA PRO A 38 7.29 -2.30 -1.86
C PRO A 38 7.85 -2.12 -0.44
N LEU A 39 7.58 -0.97 0.16
CA LEU A 39 8.01 -0.60 1.50
C LEU A 39 6.80 -0.71 2.44
N GLU A 40 6.77 -1.74 3.27
CA GLU A 40 5.61 -2.12 4.08
C GLU A 40 5.24 -1.04 5.11
N ARG A 41 6.23 -0.27 5.60
CA ARG A 41 5.99 0.84 6.54
C ARG A 41 5.62 2.17 5.88
N ALA A 42 5.71 2.30 4.57
CA ALA A 42 5.56 3.59 3.92
C ALA A 42 4.09 3.98 3.71
N HIS A 43 3.67 5.09 4.32
CA HIS A 43 2.32 5.66 4.17
C HIS A 43 2.36 7.09 3.63
N ALA A 44 1.75 7.28 2.46
CA ALA A 44 1.67 8.54 1.75
C ALA A 44 0.47 9.31 2.29
N HIS A 45 0.78 10.26 3.18
CA HIS A 45 -0.20 11.17 3.74
C HIS A 45 -0.57 12.21 2.69
N ASN A 46 -1.83 12.64 2.67
CA ASN A 46 -2.34 13.59 1.69
C ASN A 46 -1.93 13.27 0.24
N ASP A 47 -1.93 11.99 -0.15
CA ASP A 47 -1.39 11.55 -1.44
C ASP A 47 -2.03 12.25 -2.66
N TYR A 48 -3.29 12.70 -2.50
CA TYR A 48 -4.04 13.46 -3.50
C TYR A 48 -3.49 14.88 -3.77
N GLU A 49 -2.55 15.37 -2.94
CA GLU A 49 -1.87 16.65 -3.13
C GLU A 49 -0.62 16.53 -4.03
N HIS A 50 -0.19 15.31 -4.37
CA HIS A 50 0.90 15.09 -5.32
C HIS A 50 0.47 15.29 -6.78
N ASP A 51 1.45 15.51 -7.67
CA ASP A 51 1.21 15.75 -9.09
C ASP A 51 0.52 14.55 -9.78
N ARG A 52 0.90 13.33 -9.40
CA ARG A 52 0.28 12.08 -9.87
C ARG A 52 -0.12 11.21 -8.67
N PRO A 53 -1.28 11.48 -8.04
CA PRO A 53 -1.78 10.69 -6.91
C PRO A 53 -1.79 9.19 -7.24
N LEU A 54 -1.54 8.36 -6.24
CA LEU A 54 -1.25 6.93 -6.31
C LEU A 54 0.03 6.58 -7.09
N ALA A 55 0.22 7.10 -8.30
CA ALA A 55 1.33 6.72 -9.16
C ALA A 55 2.68 7.11 -8.54
N ASP A 56 2.84 8.34 -8.05
CA ASP A 56 4.07 8.79 -7.41
C ASP A 56 4.38 7.95 -6.16
N ALA A 57 3.38 7.69 -5.30
CA ALA A 57 3.53 6.84 -4.13
C ALA A 57 3.98 5.42 -4.49
N LEU A 58 3.35 4.78 -5.49
CA LEU A 58 3.73 3.44 -5.95
C LEU A 58 5.13 3.42 -6.58
N GLU A 59 5.52 4.44 -7.33
CA GLU A 59 6.87 4.58 -7.89
C GLU A 59 7.95 4.76 -6.79
N HIS A 60 7.54 5.22 -5.60
CA HIS A 60 8.37 5.28 -4.40
C HIS A 60 8.26 4.03 -3.51
N GLY A 61 7.47 3.02 -3.91
CA GLY A 61 7.32 1.76 -3.21
C GLY A 61 6.28 1.79 -2.09
N PHE A 62 5.51 2.86 -1.94
CA PHE A 62 4.58 2.99 -0.84
C PHE A 62 3.50 1.90 -0.88
N THR A 63 3.18 1.37 0.30
CA THR A 63 2.19 0.30 0.46
C THR A 63 0.92 0.81 1.13
N SER A 64 0.88 2.07 1.55
CA SER A 64 -0.34 2.74 2.00
C SER A 64 -0.44 4.17 1.49
N VAL A 65 -1.65 4.60 1.14
CA VAL A 65 -1.97 5.97 0.69
C VAL A 65 -3.22 6.47 1.41
N GLU A 66 -3.35 7.79 1.57
CA GLU A 66 -4.51 8.46 2.17
C GLU A 66 -5.26 9.37 1.19
N ALA A 67 -6.60 9.38 1.27
CA ALA A 67 -7.47 10.27 0.53
C ALA A 67 -8.51 10.94 1.45
N ASP A 68 -8.55 12.27 1.43
CA ASP A 68 -9.58 13.08 2.09
C ASP A 68 -10.84 13.13 1.22
N VAL A 69 -11.97 12.63 1.73
CA VAL A 69 -13.19 12.40 0.94
C VAL A 69 -14.39 13.17 1.47
N TRP A 70 -15.01 13.91 0.55
CA TRP A 70 -16.28 14.60 0.71
C TRP A 70 -17.36 13.94 -0.15
N LEU A 71 -18.58 13.79 0.40
CA LEU A 71 -19.75 13.45 -0.40
C LEU A 71 -20.44 14.73 -0.87
N VAL A 72 -20.34 15.04 -2.16
CA VAL A 72 -20.93 16.25 -2.77
C VAL A 72 -21.74 15.85 -3.99
N ASP A 73 -23.04 16.19 -4.00
CA ASP A 73 -23.97 15.86 -5.10
C ASP A 73 -23.99 14.37 -5.51
N GLY A 74 -23.69 13.47 -4.56
CA GLY A 74 -23.62 12.02 -4.79
C GLY A 74 -22.26 11.50 -5.28
N GLU A 75 -21.29 12.39 -5.51
CA GLU A 75 -19.90 12.07 -5.86
C GLU A 75 -19.02 12.02 -4.61
N LEU A 76 -18.05 11.08 -4.59
CA LEU A 76 -17.02 11.00 -3.56
C LEU A 76 -15.82 11.83 -3.99
N ARG A 77 -15.89 13.15 -3.80
CA ARG A 77 -14.85 14.09 -4.24
C ARG A 77 -13.66 14.07 -3.28
N VAL A 78 -12.47 14.22 -3.83
CA VAL A 78 -11.21 14.20 -3.07
C VAL A 78 -10.65 15.61 -2.97
N ALA A 79 -10.48 16.10 -1.75
CA ALA A 79 -9.86 17.38 -1.41
C ALA A 79 -9.72 17.49 0.11
N HIS A 80 -8.76 18.30 0.58
CA HIS A 80 -8.63 18.59 2.02
C HIS A 80 -9.84 19.38 2.53
N ASP A 81 -10.09 20.53 1.91
CA ASP A 81 -11.20 21.42 2.23
C ASP A 81 -12.36 21.27 1.23
N LEU A 82 -13.59 21.53 1.69
CA LEU A 82 -14.80 21.35 0.89
C LEU A 82 -14.83 22.26 -0.34
N GLU A 83 -14.36 23.50 -0.19
CA GLU A 83 -14.26 24.52 -1.24
C GLU A 83 -13.36 24.12 -2.39
N ASP A 84 -12.37 23.25 -2.15
CA ASP A 84 -11.42 22.79 -3.16
C ASP A 84 -11.93 21.56 -3.94
N THR A 85 -13.09 21.03 -3.56
CA THR A 85 -13.68 19.89 -4.26
C THR A 85 -14.06 20.23 -5.71
N GLN A 86 -13.61 19.39 -6.64
CA GLN A 86 -13.87 19.56 -8.06
C GLN A 86 -14.68 18.39 -8.62
N PRO A 87 -15.73 18.63 -9.44
CA PRO A 87 -16.44 17.57 -10.14
C PRO A 87 -15.47 16.70 -10.96
N GLY A 88 -15.59 15.38 -10.85
CA GLY A 88 -14.72 14.41 -11.55
C GLY A 88 -13.37 14.11 -10.88
N VAL A 89 -12.95 14.90 -9.88
CA VAL A 89 -11.80 14.58 -9.02
C VAL A 89 -12.32 13.77 -7.83
N THR A 90 -12.33 12.44 -7.97
CA THR A 90 -13.07 11.53 -7.09
C THR A 90 -12.20 10.40 -6.58
N LEU A 91 -12.64 9.74 -5.50
CA LEU A 91 -12.00 8.53 -4.98
C LEU A 91 -11.89 7.46 -6.08
N GLN A 92 -12.90 7.35 -6.94
CA GLN A 92 -12.89 6.42 -8.06
C GLN A 92 -11.81 6.79 -9.08
N SER A 93 -11.79 8.04 -9.56
CA SER A 93 -10.90 8.45 -10.66
C SER A 93 -9.43 8.50 -10.24
N LEU A 94 -9.13 8.92 -9.01
CA LEU A 94 -7.75 9.02 -8.53
C LEU A 94 -7.20 7.68 -8.02
N TYR A 95 -8.04 6.82 -7.43
CA TYR A 95 -7.56 5.65 -6.69
C TYR A 95 -8.12 4.32 -7.21
N LEU A 96 -9.45 4.15 -7.20
CA LEU A 96 -10.05 2.83 -7.43
C LEU A 96 -9.93 2.36 -8.89
N GLU A 97 -10.08 3.25 -9.86
CA GLU A 97 -9.91 2.92 -11.28
C GLU A 97 -8.45 2.61 -11.64
N PRO A 98 -7.45 3.45 -11.28
CA PRO A 98 -6.05 3.12 -11.49
C PRO A 98 -5.63 1.81 -10.80
N MET A 99 -6.02 1.58 -9.55
CA MET A 99 -5.71 0.32 -8.85
C MET A 99 -6.33 -0.90 -9.51
N ARG A 100 -7.55 -0.78 -10.06
CA ARG A 100 -8.18 -1.88 -10.81
C ARG A 100 -7.37 -2.24 -12.05
N ASP A 101 -6.85 -1.24 -12.75
CA ASP A 101 -6.09 -1.45 -13.98
C ASP A 101 -4.74 -2.09 -13.64
N LEU A 102 -4.03 -1.58 -12.61
CA LEU A 102 -2.83 -2.22 -12.06
C LEU A 102 -3.08 -3.67 -11.61
N TYR A 103 -4.15 -3.91 -10.86
CA TYR A 103 -4.54 -5.26 -10.40
C TYR A 103 -4.69 -6.24 -11.56
N ARG A 104 -5.27 -5.81 -12.68
CA ARG A 104 -5.44 -6.64 -13.88
C ARG A 104 -4.11 -6.88 -14.59
N GLU A 105 -3.31 -5.84 -14.75
CA GLU A 105 -2.01 -5.90 -15.41
C GLU A 105 -1.01 -6.79 -14.65
N ASN A 106 -1.01 -6.67 -13.32
CA ASN A 106 -0.14 -7.39 -12.40
C ASN A 106 -0.74 -8.73 -11.91
N ARG A 107 -1.80 -9.21 -12.56
CA ARG A 107 -2.41 -10.54 -12.32
C ARG A 107 -2.85 -10.80 -10.87
N GLY A 108 -3.32 -9.76 -10.19
CA GLY A 108 -3.88 -9.90 -8.85
C GLY A 108 -3.21 -9.05 -7.77
N SER A 109 -2.14 -8.33 -8.09
CA SER A 109 -1.39 -7.49 -7.14
C SER A 109 -1.43 -6.02 -7.55
N ILE A 110 -1.23 -5.09 -6.61
CA ILE A 110 -1.02 -3.67 -6.96
C ILE A 110 0.43 -3.44 -7.35
N HIS A 111 1.36 -3.84 -6.49
CA HIS A 111 2.78 -3.88 -6.82
C HIS A 111 3.13 -5.14 -7.63
N PRO A 112 3.92 -5.04 -8.72
CA PRO A 112 4.30 -6.19 -9.51
C PRO A 112 5.09 -7.23 -8.70
N ARG A 113 4.62 -8.48 -8.69
CA ARG A 113 5.27 -9.63 -7.99
C ARG A 113 5.33 -9.52 -6.46
N TRP A 114 4.54 -8.62 -5.88
CA TRP A 114 4.33 -8.53 -4.45
C TRP A 114 3.06 -9.28 -4.05
N ASP A 115 3.11 -10.05 -2.97
CA ASP A 115 1.97 -10.80 -2.42
C ASP A 115 1.28 -10.08 -1.25
N GLY A 116 1.78 -8.91 -0.85
CA GLY A 116 1.15 -8.05 0.14
C GLY A 116 -0.05 -7.24 -0.38
N GLN A 117 -0.55 -6.35 0.48
CA GLN A 117 -1.79 -5.60 0.26
C GLN A 117 -1.53 -4.10 0.34
N LEU A 118 -2.04 -3.33 -0.62
CA LEU A 118 -2.05 -1.89 -0.52
C LEU A 118 -3.15 -1.44 0.45
N GLN A 119 -2.84 -0.59 1.43
CA GLN A 119 -3.86 0.08 2.23
C GLN A 119 -4.30 1.40 1.60
N LEU A 120 -5.60 1.53 1.32
CA LEU A 120 -6.25 2.80 1.00
C LEU A 120 -6.94 3.35 2.25
N LEU A 121 -6.34 4.35 2.89
CA LEU A 121 -6.95 5.06 4.01
C LEU A 121 -7.89 6.14 3.46
N ILE A 122 -9.16 6.08 3.81
CA ILE A 122 -10.20 6.99 3.31
C ILE A 122 -10.66 7.85 4.48
N ASP A 123 -10.21 9.09 4.55
CA ASP A 123 -10.57 10.03 5.62
C ASP A 123 -11.86 10.78 5.25
N ILE A 124 -12.96 10.43 5.93
CA ILE A 124 -14.26 11.05 5.64
C ILE A 124 -14.31 12.44 6.28
N LYS A 125 -14.41 13.48 5.45
CA LYS A 125 -14.51 14.89 5.90
C LYS A 125 -15.95 15.40 6.03
N SER A 126 -16.90 14.78 5.33
CA SER A 126 -18.34 15.10 5.39
C SER A 126 -19.10 14.19 6.39
N ASP A 127 -20.44 14.16 6.31
CA ASP A 127 -21.28 13.31 7.17
C ASP A 127 -20.88 11.82 7.09
N GLY A 128 -20.53 11.23 8.24
CA GLY A 128 -20.02 9.87 8.32
C GLY A 128 -20.94 8.81 7.70
N PRO A 129 -22.18 8.63 8.20
CA PRO A 129 -23.08 7.59 7.69
C PRO A 129 -23.39 7.71 6.19
N ALA A 130 -23.75 8.89 5.70
CA ALA A 130 -24.10 9.07 4.28
C ALA A 130 -22.88 8.86 3.36
N THR A 131 -21.72 9.42 3.73
CA THR A 131 -20.50 9.28 2.95
C THR A 131 -19.96 7.85 2.98
N TYR A 132 -19.99 7.19 4.14
CA TYR A 132 -19.62 5.77 4.24
C TYR A 132 -20.52 4.88 3.36
N ALA A 133 -21.84 5.11 3.36
CA ALA A 133 -22.74 4.35 2.49
C ALA A 133 -22.43 4.55 1.00
N ALA A 134 -21.98 5.75 0.60
CA ALA A 134 -21.52 6.01 -0.75
C ALA A 134 -20.17 5.33 -1.05
N ILE A 135 -19.21 5.35 -0.11
CA ILE A 135 -17.94 4.64 -0.20
C ILE A 135 -18.15 3.14 -0.34
N ASP A 136 -18.96 2.52 0.53
CA ASP A 136 -19.27 1.08 0.46
C ASP A 136 -19.83 0.69 -0.90
N ARG A 137 -20.76 1.50 -1.46
CA ARG A 137 -21.29 1.29 -2.81
C ARG A 137 -20.20 1.37 -3.88
N ALA A 138 -19.29 2.34 -3.78
CA ALA A 138 -18.16 2.47 -4.71
C ALA A 138 -17.24 1.24 -4.60
N LEU A 139 -16.79 0.86 -3.40
CA LEU A 139 -15.90 -0.28 -3.18
C LEU A 139 -16.50 -1.61 -3.71
N ARG A 140 -17.83 -1.79 -3.60
CA ARG A 140 -18.52 -2.97 -4.16
C ARG A 140 -18.34 -3.13 -5.67
N ALA A 141 -18.21 -2.04 -6.41
CA ALA A 141 -17.95 -2.09 -7.86
C ALA A 141 -16.55 -2.65 -8.19
N TYR A 142 -15.63 -2.64 -7.20
CA TYR A 142 -14.25 -3.13 -7.32
C TYR A 142 -13.99 -4.36 -6.44
N ALA A 143 -15.05 -5.02 -5.95
CA ALA A 143 -14.96 -6.13 -4.99
C ALA A 143 -13.96 -7.27 -5.32
N PRO A 144 -13.60 -7.59 -6.59
CA PRO A 144 -12.57 -8.59 -6.87
C PRO A 144 -11.18 -8.26 -6.32
N MET A 145 -10.80 -6.98 -6.25
CA MET A 145 -9.48 -6.56 -5.73
C MET A 145 -9.49 -6.23 -4.24
N MET A 146 -10.66 -5.98 -3.65
CA MET A 146 -10.78 -5.50 -2.29
C MET A 146 -10.75 -6.62 -1.26
N THR A 147 -10.07 -6.37 -0.14
CA THR A 147 -10.23 -7.12 1.10
C THR A 147 -11.66 -7.00 1.60
N ARG A 148 -12.22 -8.11 2.08
CA ARG A 148 -13.62 -8.19 2.53
C ARG A 148 -13.76 -9.02 3.80
N TRP A 149 -14.66 -8.59 4.66
CA TRP A 149 -15.10 -9.34 5.83
C TRP A 149 -16.53 -9.79 5.63
N ASN A 150 -16.77 -11.10 5.76
CA ASN A 150 -18.11 -11.69 5.71
C ASN A 150 -18.35 -12.47 7.01
N ASN A 151 -19.28 -12.00 7.84
CA ASN A 151 -19.53 -12.58 9.16
C ASN A 151 -18.25 -12.74 10.01
N GLY A 152 -17.35 -11.76 9.98
CA GLY A 152 -16.07 -11.80 10.69
C GLY A 152 -14.98 -12.65 10.03
N GLN A 153 -15.28 -13.40 8.96
CA GLN A 153 -14.25 -14.07 8.16
C GLN A 153 -13.60 -13.10 7.19
N LEU A 154 -12.30 -12.90 7.35
CA LEU A 154 -11.46 -12.13 6.44
C LEU A 154 -11.23 -12.93 5.15
N ARG A 155 -11.39 -12.25 4.01
CA ARG A 155 -10.80 -12.65 2.74
C ARG A 155 -9.97 -11.50 2.23
N GLU A 156 -8.67 -11.73 2.22
CA GLU A 156 -7.67 -10.78 1.74
C GLU A 156 -7.85 -10.52 0.24
N GLY A 157 -7.66 -9.28 -0.14
CA GLY A 157 -7.55 -8.81 -1.51
C GLY A 157 -6.28 -7.99 -1.68
N ALA A 158 -6.04 -7.50 -2.89
CA ALA A 158 -4.88 -6.67 -3.19
C ALA A 158 -4.94 -5.28 -2.54
N VAL A 159 -6.15 -4.82 -2.18
CA VAL A 159 -6.39 -3.51 -1.57
C VAL A 159 -7.23 -3.66 -0.30
N THR A 160 -6.74 -3.13 0.81
CA THR A 160 -7.48 -3.01 2.07
C THR A 160 -7.90 -1.56 2.28
N ALA A 161 -9.19 -1.26 2.13
CA ALA A 161 -9.73 0.04 2.49
C ALA A 161 -9.90 0.15 4.01
N VAL A 162 -9.57 1.30 4.58
CA VAL A 162 -9.80 1.62 6.00
C VAL A 162 -10.42 3.01 6.10
N ILE A 163 -11.49 3.15 6.87
CA ILE A 163 -12.20 4.42 7.06
C ILE A 163 -11.58 5.19 8.23
N SER A 164 -11.11 6.41 7.96
CA SER A 164 -10.66 7.44 8.92
C SER A 164 -11.65 8.63 8.93
N GLY A 165 -11.33 9.69 9.67
CA GLY A 165 -12.15 10.90 9.78
C GLY A 165 -13.46 10.67 10.54
N ASN A 166 -14.57 11.08 9.93
CA ASN A 166 -15.93 10.87 10.44
C ASN A 166 -16.37 9.41 10.23
N ARG A 167 -15.93 8.52 11.13
CA ARG A 167 -16.09 7.06 11.01
C ARG A 167 -17.38 6.56 11.68
N PRO A 168 -18.41 6.11 10.93
CA PRO A 168 -19.67 5.69 11.51
C PRO A 168 -19.59 4.23 12.02
N LEU A 169 -18.99 4.02 13.19
CA LEU A 169 -18.72 2.68 13.75
C LEU A 169 -19.97 1.78 13.80
N ALA A 170 -21.12 2.33 14.19
CA ALA A 170 -22.37 1.57 14.30
C ALA A 170 -22.81 1.02 12.93
N ASP A 171 -22.79 1.85 11.89
CA ASP A 171 -23.13 1.45 10.52
C ASP A 171 -22.15 0.39 9.99
N MET A 172 -20.84 0.59 10.22
CA MET A 172 -19.80 -0.36 9.81
C MET A 172 -19.92 -1.71 10.52
N ALA A 173 -20.22 -1.70 11.82
CA ALA A 173 -20.37 -2.91 12.63
C ALA A 173 -21.66 -3.68 12.28
N ALA A 174 -22.72 -2.98 11.85
CA ALA A 174 -23.98 -3.60 11.42
C ALA A 174 -23.87 -4.32 10.06
N GLN A 175 -22.85 -4.03 9.25
CA GLN A 175 -22.68 -4.66 7.95
C GLN A 175 -22.23 -6.12 8.06
N ARG A 176 -23.04 -7.00 7.49
CA ARG A 176 -22.74 -8.43 7.36
C ARG A 176 -21.56 -8.72 6.42
N VAL A 177 -21.51 -7.99 5.30
CA VAL A 177 -20.42 -8.02 4.31
C VAL A 177 -19.88 -6.62 4.18
N ARG A 178 -18.63 -6.43 4.61
CA ARG A 178 -17.95 -5.14 4.67
C ARG A 178 -16.67 -5.18 3.84
N LEU A 179 -16.37 -4.08 3.14
CA LEU A 179 -15.20 -3.92 2.27
C LEU A 179 -14.18 -2.91 2.81
N ALA A 180 -14.41 -2.38 4.02
CA ALA A 180 -13.50 -1.44 4.68
C ALA A 180 -13.35 -1.74 6.18
N GLY A 181 -12.15 -1.58 6.71
CA GLY A 181 -11.90 -1.60 8.15
C GLY A 181 -12.19 -0.25 8.81
N TYR A 182 -12.35 -0.25 10.12
CA TYR A 182 -12.43 0.94 10.96
C TYR A 182 -11.02 1.35 11.43
N ASP A 183 -10.65 2.61 11.26
CA ASP A 183 -9.46 3.19 11.89
C ASP A 183 -9.83 3.65 13.31
N GLY A 184 -9.33 2.96 14.34
CA GLY A 184 -9.52 3.33 15.74
C GLY A 184 -8.67 4.51 16.18
N ARG A 185 -8.95 5.07 17.37
CA ARG A 185 -8.03 5.97 18.10
C ARG A 185 -7.39 5.24 19.27
N LEU A 186 -6.36 5.83 19.90
CA LEU A 186 -5.74 5.19 21.08
C LEU A 186 -6.73 4.99 22.24
N ALA A 187 -7.79 5.79 22.31
CA ALA A 187 -8.89 5.58 23.25
C ALA A 187 -9.62 4.24 23.04
N ASP A 188 -9.64 3.73 21.81
CA ASP A 188 -10.28 2.46 21.44
C ASP A 188 -9.36 1.25 21.66
N LEU A 189 -8.10 1.47 22.07
CA LEU A 189 -7.09 0.43 22.19
C LEU A 189 -7.53 -0.71 23.12
N HIS A 190 -8.35 -0.43 24.13
CA HIS A 190 -8.86 -1.43 25.08
C HIS A 190 -10.36 -1.70 24.93
N SER A 191 -10.95 -1.33 23.79
CA SER A 191 -12.39 -1.48 23.52
C SER A 191 -12.84 -2.94 23.37
N GLY A 192 -11.91 -3.86 23.05
CA GLY A 192 -12.21 -5.26 22.73
C GLY A 192 -12.86 -5.45 21.36
N LEU A 193 -12.86 -4.44 20.48
CA LEU A 193 -13.32 -4.57 19.11
C LEU A 193 -12.45 -5.57 18.35
N PRO A 194 -13.00 -6.50 17.55
CA PRO A 194 -12.16 -7.45 16.82
C PRO A 194 -11.34 -6.71 15.74
N ALA A 195 -10.09 -7.14 15.49
CA ALA A 195 -9.27 -6.61 14.38
C ALA A 195 -9.93 -6.75 13.00
N ALA A 196 -10.83 -7.72 12.84
CA ALA A 196 -11.66 -7.85 11.64
C ALA A 196 -12.59 -6.63 11.40
N LEU A 197 -12.93 -5.87 12.46
CA LEU A 197 -13.64 -4.60 12.40
C LEU A 197 -12.66 -3.42 12.45
N MET A 198 -11.71 -3.44 13.37
CA MET A 198 -10.75 -2.35 13.59
C MET A 198 -9.32 -2.80 13.28
N PRO A 199 -8.92 -2.91 11.99
CA PRO A 199 -7.59 -3.43 11.63
C PRO A 199 -6.45 -2.42 11.83
N LEU A 200 -6.78 -1.15 12.10
CA LEU A 200 -5.83 -0.07 12.27
C LEU A 200 -6.24 0.77 13.48
N VAL A 201 -5.26 1.24 14.23
CA VAL A 201 -5.41 2.29 15.23
C VAL A 201 -4.45 3.42 14.86
N SER A 202 -5.00 4.58 14.54
CA SER A 202 -4.24 5.79 14.25
C SER A 202 -4.53 6.91 15.23
N ASP A 203 -3.55 7.74 15.56
CA ASP A 203 -3.79 8.94 16.36
C ASP A 203 -2.77 10.05 16.09
N ASN A 204 -3.09 11.25 16.54
CA ASN A 204 -2.20 12.39 16.45
C ASN A 204 -1.03 12.22 17.44
N TRP A 205 0.20 12.22 16.93
CA TRP A 205 1.42 12.13 17.74
C TRP A 205 1.44 13.15 18.89
N THR A 206 1.11 14.41 18.58
CA THR A 206 1.20 15.54 19.52
C THR A 206 0.17 15.50 20.65
N ASN A 207 -0.89 14.68 20.52
CA ASN A 207 -1.82 14.43 21.63
C ASN A 207 -1.20 13.53 22.71
N HIS A 208 -0.14 12.78 22.36
CA HIS A 208 0.39 11.70 23.19
C HIS A 208 1.85 11.87 23.60
N PHE A 209 2.62 12.62 22.81
CA PHE A 209 4.06 12.77 22.96
C PHE A 209 4.44 14.24 22.85
N THR A 210 5.35 14.69 23.73
CA THR A 210 5.93 16.03 23.65
C THR A 210 7.25 16.03 22.90
N TRP A 211 7.88 14.85 22.74
CA TRP A 211 9.12 14.72 22.01
C TRP A 211 8.90 14.88 20.50
N ALA A 212 9.63 15.81 19.91
CA ALA A 212 9.58 16.16 18.49
C ALA A 212 10.88 15.78 17.76
N GLY A 213 11.60 14.75 18.22
CA GLY A 213 12.83 14.29 17.58
C GLY A 213 14.10 15.05 17.98
N VAL A 214 14.01 16.05 18.85
CA VAL A 214 15.16 16.84 19.32
C VAL A 214 15.71 16.27 20.61
N GLY A 215 17.00 15.93 20.60
CA GLY A 215 17.66 15.29 21.75
C GLY A 215 17.15 13.86 22.00
N PRO A 216 17.55 13.22 23.11
CA PRO A 216 17.06 11.89 23.45
C PRO A 216 15.56 11.94 23.75
N MET A 217 14.81 10.96 23.25
CA MET A 217 13.40 10.78 23.63
C MET A 217 13.31 10.53 25.14
N PRO A 218 12.41 11.22 25.87
CA PRO A 218 12.15 10.92 27.28
C PRO A 218 11.78 9.45 27.47
N GLU A 219 12.43 8.78 28.43
CA GLU A 219 12.27 7.33 28.63
C GLU A 219 10.81 6.92 28.90
N ALA A 220 10.06 7.76 29.63
CA ALA A 220 8.63 7.50 29.86
C ALA A 220 7.79 7.56 28.57
N GLU A 221 8.13 8.47 27.64
CA GLU A 221 7.46 8.55 26.34
C GLU A 221 7.83 7.36 25.46
N ARG A 222 9.10 6.96 25.45
CA ARG A 222 9.57 5.74 24.76
C ARG A 222 8.81 4.50 25.26
N GLN A 223 8.74 4.30 26.57
CA GLN A 223 7.99 3.19 27.16
C GLN A 223 6.51 3.24 26.80
N LYS A 224 5.91 4.43 26.79
CA LYS A 224 4.51 4.62 26.36
C LYS A 224 4.31 4.19 24.91
N LEU A 225 5.18 4.61 23.99
CA LEU A 225 5.11 4.24 22.57
C LEU A 225 5.15 2.72 22.39
N HIS A 226 6.17 2.07 22.96
CA HIS A 226 6.33 0.61 22.89
C HIS A 226 5.14 -0.13 23.52
N SER A 227 4.59 0.39 24.63
CA SER A 227 3.39 -0.19 25.25
C SER A 227 2.15 -0.06 24.36
N ILE A 228 1.98 1.05 23.65
CA ILE A 228 0.86 1.24 22.71
C ILE A 228 0.96 0.20 21.59
N VAL A 229 2.12 0.09 20.96
CA VAL A 229 2.31 -0.83 19.82
C VAL A 229 2.14 -2.28 20.26
N ALA A 230 2.78 -2.70 21.35
CA ALA A 230 2.63 -4.05 21.87
C ALA A 230 1.18 -4.40 22.20
N THR A 231 0.41 -3.45 22.75
CA THR A 231 -1.01 -3.67 23.08
C THR A 231 -1.90 -3.75 21.84
N ALA A 232 -1.59 -2.95 20.81
CA ALA A 232 -2.30 -2.98 19.53
C ALA A 232 -2.05 -4.30 18.81
N HIS A 233 -0.78 -4.70 18.68
CA HIS A 233 -0.36 -5.95 18.06
C HIS A 233 -0.92 -7.18 18.78
N ALA A 234 -0.96 -7.17 20.12
CA ALA A 234 -1.57 -8.25 20.90
C ALA A 234 -3.08 -8.45 20.59
N GLN A 235 -3.75 -7.43 20.06
CA GLN A 235 -5.15 -7.49 19.62
C GLN A 235 -5.29 -7.64 18.10
N GLY A 236 -4.17 -7.67 17.37
CA GLY A 236 -4.13 -7.78 15.91
C GLY A 236 -4.40 -6.47 15.17
N TYR A 237 -4.29 -5.32 15.84
CA TYR A 237 -4.39 -4.02 15.17
C TYR A 237 -3.01 -3.58 14.70
N ARG A 238 -2.94 -2.94 13.54
CA ARG A 238 -1.79 -2.15 13.11
C ARG A 238 -1.82 -0.75 13.71
N VAL A 239 -0.69 -0.06 13.76
CA VAL A 239 -0.54 1.28 14.34
C VAL A 239 0.00 2.29 13.32
N ARG A 240 -0.57 3.49 13.31
CA ARG A 240 -0.05 4.67 12.60
C ARG A 240 -0.10 5.90 13.50
N PHE A 241 0.85 6.81 13.36
CA PHE A 241 0.74 8.15 13.93
C PHE A 241 0.79 9.20 12.83
N TRP A 242 -0.07 10.22 12.93
CA TRP A 242 -0.03 11.42 12.08
C TRP A 242 0.37 12.63 12.91
N ALA A 243 0.65 13.76 12.25
CA ALA A 243 1.24 14.96 12.88
C ALA A 243 2.57 14.69 13.63
N THR A 244 3.36 13.75 13.12
CA THR A 244 4.77 13.62 13.48
C THR A 244 5.59 14.76 12.83
N PRO A 245 6.77 15.13 13.35
CA PRO A 245 7.67 16.03 12.64
C PRO A 245 8.00 15.49 11.25
N ASP A 246 7.61 16.21 10.19
CA ASP A 246 7.75 15.74 8.80
C ASP A 246 8.68 16.59 7.92
N MET A 247 9.10 17.76 8.43
CA MET A 247 10.11 18.58 7.76
C MET A 247 11.46 17.83 7.70
N PRO A 248 12.12 17.78 6.52
CA PRO A 248 13.41 17.13 6.38
C PRO A 248 14.45 17.60 7.40
N GLY A 249 15.07 16.65 8.10
CA GLY A 249 16.15 16.92 9.04
C GLY A 249 16.25 15.89 10.16
N ALA A 250 17.28 16.08 11.00
CA ALA A 250 17.64 15.11 12.04
C ALA A 250 16.51 14.80 13.04
N ALA A 251 15.61 15.76 13.28
CA ALA A 251 14.47 15.58 14.17
C ALA A 251 13.44 14.59 13.61
N ARG A 252 13.04 14.77 12.35
CA ARG A 252 12.19 13.82 11.62
C ARG A 252 12.82 12.43 11.58
N ASP A 253 14.08 12.35 11.17
CA ASP A 253 14.81 11.08 11.09
C ASP A 253 14.89 10.37 12.45
N ALA A 254 15.00 11.14 13.54
CA ALA A 254 14.98 10.57 14.89
C ALA A 254 13.61 9.99 15.25
N VAL A 255 12.51 10.67 14.89
CA VAL A 255 11.16 10.14 15.09
C VAL A 255 10.94 8.90 14.24
N TRP A 256 11.27 8.93 12.94
CA TRP A 256 11.14 7.74 12.08
C TRP A 256 11.96 6.55 12.59
N ARG A 257 13.21 6.76 13.07
CA ARG A 257 14.00 5.71 13.72
C ARG A 257 13.30 5.13 14.94
N GLU A 258 12.66 5.96 15.75
CA GLU A 258 11.94 5.52 16.93
C GLU A 258 10.67 4.73 16.57
N LEU A 259 9.93 5.17 15.55
CA LEU A 259 8.75 4.45 15.06
C LEU A 259 9.12 3.06 14.53
N ILE A 260 10.22 2.94 13.77
CA ILE A 260 10.76 1.62 13.34
C ILE A 260 11.15 0.78 14.56
N ALA A 261 11.89 1.37 15.51
CA ALA A 261 12.35 0.65 16.70
C ALA A 261 11.20 0.16 17.59
N ALA A 262 10.06 0.86 17.59
CA ALA A 262 8.84 0.48 18.28
C ALA A 262 7.93 -0.45 17.46
N ASP A 263 8.31 -0.78 16.22
CA ASP A 263 7.54 -1.59 15.27
C ASP A 263 6.18 -1.00 14.88
N VAL A 264 6.13 0.32 14.69
CA VAL A 264 4.95 0.99 14.15
C VAL A 264 4.77 0.59 12.68
N ASP A 265 3.56 0.12 12.35
CA ASP A 265 3.26 -0.50 11.05
C ASP A 265 3.26 0.49 9.89
N HIS A 266 2.89 1.76 10.10
CA HIS A 266 2.91 2.78 9.05
C HIS A 266 3.53 4.10 9.54
N ILE A 267 4.54 4.56 8.83
CA ILE A 267 5.18 5.86 8.99
C ILE A 267 4.54 6.85 8.00
N ASN A 268 3.90 7.86 8.57
CA ASN A 268 3.21 8.91 7.86
C ASN A 268 4.18 9.98 7.34
N THR A 269 4.07 10.37 6.07
CA THR A 269 4.83 11.50 5.50
C THR A 269 4.15 12.09 4.27
N ASP A 270 4.42 13.36 4.00
CA ASP A 270 4.18 14.01 2.70
C ASP A 270 5.45 13.95 1.79
N ASP A 271 6.62 13.58 2.33
CA ASP A 271 7.90 13.49 1.60
C ASP A 271 8.18 12.06 1.11
N LEU A 272 7.54 11.67 0.00
CA LEU A 272 7.63 10.32 -0.57
C LEU A 272 9.08 9.86 -0.81
N ALA A 273 9.86 10.70 -1.50
CA ALA A 273 11.25 10.39 -1.82
C ALA A 273 12.12 10.30 -0.55
N GLY A 274 11.89 11.19 0.42
CA GLY A 274 12.62 11.20 1.68
C GLY A 274 12.39 9.94 2.50
N LEU A 275 11.14 9.50 2.65
CA LEU A 275 10.83 8.28 3.40
C LEU A 275 11.31 7.03 2.67
N GLN A 276 11.19 6.96 1.34
CA GLN A 276 11.75 5.86 0.55
C GLN A 276 13.26 5.70 0.81
N ALA A 277 14.02 6.78 0.65
CA ALA A 277 15.46 6.76 0.87
C ALA A 277 15.81 6.38 2.31
N PHE A 278 15.03 6.86 3.28
CA PHE A 278 15.24 6.56 4.69
C PHE A 278 14.98 5.08 5.03
N LEU A 279 13.85 4.51 4.61
CA LEU A 279 13.50 3.11 4.89
C LEU A 279 14.52 2.15 4.28
N LEU A 280 14.91 2.35 3.02
CA LEU A 280 15.96 1.54 2.38
C LEU A 280 17.31 1.62 3.12
N ALA A 281 17.60 2.73 3.79
CA ALA A 281 18.84 2.93 4.53
C ALA A 281 18.78 2.45 6.00
N HIS A 282 17.59 2.36 6.60
CA HIS A 282 17.46 2.26 8.06
C HIS A 282 16.46 1.21 8.56
N ASP A 283 15.58 0.68 7.70
CA ASP A 283 14.66 -0.39 8.07
C ASP A 283 15.28 -1.77 7.79
N PRO A 284 15.59 -2.56 8.82
CA PRO A 284 16.19 -3.88 8.63
C PRO A 284 15.31 -4.86 7.85
N GLN A 285 13.99 -4.68 7.85
CA GLN A 285 13.07 -5.56 7.11
C GLN A 285 13.17 -5.26 5.61
N GLU A 286 13.18 -3.98 5.24
CA GLU A 286 13.29 -3.56 3.83
C GLU A 286 14.68 -3.86 3.26
N GLN A 287 15.73 -3.75 4.08
CA GLN A 287 17.09 -4.11 3.68
C GLN A 287 17.25 -5.61 3.40
N GLN A 288 16.47 -6.46 4.08
CA GLN A 288 16.48 -7.90 3.83
C GLN A 288 15.68 -8.26 2.57
N ALA A 289 14.57 -7.57 2.31
CA ALA A 289 13.76 -7.78 1.12
C ALA A 289 14.49 -7.35 -0.17
N ALA A 290 15.29 -6.27 -0.10
CA ALA A 290 16.07 -5.74 -1.22
C ALA A 290 17.38 -6.50 -1.53
N ALA A 291 17.81 -7.46 -0.68
CA ALA A 291 19.09 -8.17 -0.78
C ALA A 291 19.00 -9.49 -1.57
#